data_AF-A0A929XVE5-F1
#
_entry.id   AF-A0A929XVE5-F1
#
_cell.length_a   1.000
_cell.length_b   1.000
_cell.length_c   1.000
_cell.angle_alpha   90.00
_cell.angle_beta   90.00
_cell.angle_gamma   90.00
#
_symmetry.space_group_name_H-M   'P 1'
#
loop_
_entity.id
_entity.type
_entity.pdbx_description
1 polymer ?
#
loop_
_entity_poly.entity_id
_entity_poly.type
_entity_poly.pdbx_seq_one_letter_code
_entity_poly.pdbx_strand_id
1 'polypeptide(L)'
;MDKNSWFRRIPKVDVLLETKEVTEWIRDDGRPVVMEAIREETAALRKKLETCEKEEEAEKAFQSLLAKIRKRILDMTSPQVKQVINGTGVILHTNLGRAPIAPEQARRISE
;
A
#
# COMPACT_ATOMS: atom_id res chain seq x y z
N MET A 1 12.38 30.17 -3.45
CA MET A 1 11.58 29.24 -2.62
C MET A 1 12.53 28.44 -1.76
N ASP A 2 12.31 28.43 -0.45
CA ASP A 2 13.22 27.81 0.49
C ASP A 2 12.85 26.33 0.65
N LYS A 3 13.45 25.43 -0.15
CA LYS A 3 13.17 23.97 -0.12
C LYS A 3 13.28 23.41 1.30
N ASN A 4 14.13 24.02 2.13
CA ASN A 4 14.33 23.69 3.53
C ASN A 4 13.05 23.80 4.38
N SER A 5 12.11 24.69 3.99
CA SER A 5 10.81 24.84 4.64
C SER A 5 9.91 23.62 4.43
N TRP A 6 9.96 22.99 3.24
CA TRP A 6 9.15 21.80 2.94
C TRP A 6 9.62 20.59 3.73
N PHE A 7 10.93 20.39 3.89
CA PHE A 7 11.45 19.27 4.69
C PHE A 7 11.05 19.36 6.17
N ARG A 8 10.87 20.57 6.71
CA ARG A 8 10.37 20.78 8.08
C ARG A 8 8.88 20.48 8.24
N ARG A 9 8.12 20.51 7.14
CA ARG A 9 6.68 20.18 7.13
C ARG A 9 6.41 18.69 7.06
N ILE A 10 7.42 17.84 6.83
CA ILE A 10 7.24 16.38 6.85
C ILE A 10 6.77 15.97 8.25
N PRO A 11 5.57 15.37 8.37
CA PRO A 11 5.06 14.96 9.67
C PRO A 11 5.98 13.90 10.26
N LYS A 12 6.25 14.03 11.57
CA LYS A 12 6.99 13.00 12.31
C LYS A 12 6.16 11.73 12.35
N VAL A 13 6.86 10.58 12.36
CA VAL A 13 6.21 9.26 12.47
C VAL A 13 5.32 9.21 13.72
N ASP A 14 5.78 9.72 14.86
CA ASP A 14 4.99 9.73 16.11
C ASP A 14 3.68 10.50 15.96
N VAL A 15 3.70 11.64 15.27
CA VAL A 15 2.50 12.45 14.99
C VAL A 15 1.52 11.68 14.09
N LEU A 16 2.03 10.94 13.11
CA LEU A 16 1.19 10.08 12.26
C LEU A 16 0.58 8.92 13.04
N LEU A 17 1.31 8.33 13.99
CA LEU A 17 0.80 7.22 14.81
C LEU A 17 -0.33 7.62 15.75
N GLU A 18 -0.45 8.91 16.07
CA GLU A 18 -1.52 9.45 16.89
C GLU A 18 -2.78 9.82 16.09
N THR A 19 -2.75 9.77 14.75
CA THR A 19 -3.95 10.08 13.96
C THR A 19 -4.96 8.93 14.00
N LYS A 20 -6.25 9.29 13.97
CA LYS A 20 -7.35 8.31 14.01
C LYS A 20 -7.22 7.26 12.90
N GLU A 21 -6.92 7.67 11.67
CA GLU A 21 -6.83 6.73 10.55
C GLU A 21 -5.72 5.69 10.76
N VAL A 22 -4.56 6.12 11.26
CA VAL A 22 -3.43 5.22 11.50
C VAL A 22 -3.71 4.28 12.67
N THR A 23 -4.37 4.75 13.73
CA THR A 23 -4.79 3.87 14.83
C THR A 23 -5.77 2.79 14.38
N GLU A 24 -6.67 3.10 13.45
CA GLU A 24 -7.58 2.13 12.83
C GLU A 24 -6.80 1.10 11.99
N TRP A 25 -5.87 1.54 11.16
CA TRP A 25 -5.04 0.61 10.36
C TRP A 25 -4.17 -0.28 11.24
N ILE A 26 -3.66 0.21 12.37
CA ILE A 26 -2.90 -0.61 13.33
C ILE A 26 -3.78 -1.74 13.89
N ARG A 27 -5.08 -1.46 14.12
CA ARG A 27 -6.03 -2.45 14.61
C ARG A 27 -6.32 -3.53 13.57
N ASP A 28 -6.44 -3.15 12.30
CA ASP A 28 -6.86 -4.05 11.23
C ASP A 28 -5.69 -4.82 10.60
N ASP A 29 -4.55 -4.16 10.35
CA ASP A 29 -3.41 -4.69 9.59
C ASP A 29 -2.18 -5.00 10.47
N GLY A 30 -2.19 -4.55 11.72
CA GLY A 30 -1.13 -4.78 12.70
C GLY A 30 -0.03 -3.71 12.69
N ARG A 31 0.47 -3.38 13.90
CA ARG A 31 1.47 -2.33 14.12
C ARG A 31 2.74 -2.45 13.27
N PRO A 32 3.37 -3.65 13.10
CA PRO A 32 4.61 -3.76 12.33
C PRO A 32 4.44 -3.34 10.87
N VAL A 33 3.35 -3.76 10.22
CA VAL A 33 3.07 -3.45 8.82
C VAL A 33 2.83 -1.96 8.63
N VAL A 34 1.99 -1.36 9.49
CA VAL A 34 1.68 0.07 9.42
C VAL A 34 2.92 0.94 9.66
N MET A 35 3.76 0.56 10.63
CA MET A 35 5.03 1.25 10.90
C MET A 35 5.96 1.25 9.70
N GLU A 36 6.09 0.10 9.03
CA GLU A 36 6.95 -0.03 7.85
C GLU A 36 6.40 0.80 6.67
N ALA A 37 5.10 0.73 6.42
CA ALA A 37 4.45 1.54 5.39
C ALA A 37 4.64 3.06 5.61
N ILE A 38 4.53 3.53 6.86
CA ILE A 38 4.78 4.94 7.20
C ILE A 38 6.24 5.30 6.95
N ARG A 39 7.20 4.46 7.35
CA ARG A 39 8.63 4.70 7.13
C ARG A 39 8.97 4.78 5.64
N GLU A 40 8.47 3.85 4.84
CA GLU A 40 8.72 3.84 3.41
C GLU A 40 8.10 5.06 2.70
N GLU A 41 6.86 5.41 3.01
CA GLU A 41 6.19 6.54 2.35
C GLU A 41 6.72 7.90 2.81
N THR A 42 7.16 8.04 4.08
CA THR A 42 7.85 9.26 4.53
C THR A 42 9.23 9.42 3.88
N ALA A 43 9.97 8.32 3.69
CA ALA A 43 11.22 8.34 2.93
C ALA A 43 10.98 8.67 1.44
N ALA A 44 9.92 8.13 0.84
CA ALA A 44 9.54 8.44 -0.53
C ALA A 44 9.08 9.90 -0.69
N LEU A 45 8.34 10.45 0.29
CA LEU A 45 7.96 11.85 0.32
C LEU A 45 9.20 12.75 0.37
N ARG A 46 10.20 12.42 1.20
CA ARG A 46 11.46 13.16 1.27
C ARG A 46 12.15 13.24 -0.09
N LYS A 47 12.28 12.12 -0.79
CA LYS A 47 12.86 12.07 -2.14
C LYS A 47 12.05 12.88 -3.15
N LYS A 48 10.72 12.85 -3.07
CA LYS A 48 9.86 13.65 -3.95
C LYS A 48 10.06 15.15 -3.74
N LEU A 49 10.16 15.59 -2.48
CA LEU A 49 10.37 17.01 -2.16
C LEU A 49 11.74 17.53 -2.62
N GLU A 50 12.77 16.67 -2.74
CA GLU A 50 14.05 17.05 -3.35
C GLU A 50 13.87 17.45 -4.82
N THR A 51 13.06 16.69 -5.55
CA THR A 51 12.79 16.88 -6.98
C THR A 51 11.72 17.94 -7.29
N CYS A 52 10.87 18.31 -6.33
CA CYS A 52 9.84 19.33 -6.54
C CYS A 52 10.46 20.70 -6.81
N GLU A 53 9.90 21.42 -7.78
CA GLU A 53 10.28 22.79 -8.11
C GLU A 53 9.22 23.80 -7.67
N LYS A 54 7.96 23.35 -7.57
CA LYS A 54 6.81 24.19 -7.24
C LYS A 54 6.18 23.79 -5.90
N GLU A 55 5.68 24.78 -5.18
CA GLU A 55 5.00 24.58 -3.90
C GLU A 55 3.71 23.76 -4.03
N GLU A 56 2.97 23.94 -5.13
CA GLU A 56 1.76 23.15 -5.42
C GLU A 56 2.04 21.63 -5.51
N GLU A 57 3.21 21.25 -6.02
CA GLU A 57 3.61 19.84 -6.12
C GLU A 57 3.93 19.26 -4.75
N ALA A 58 4.62 20.04 -3.91
CA ALA A 58 4.90 19.67 -2.53
C ALA A 58 3.61 19.51 -1.72
N GLU A 59 2.67 20.46 -1.86
CA GLU A 59 1.37 20.41 -1.17
C GLU A 59 0.55 19.17 -1.58
N LYS A 60 0.48 18.88 -2.88
CA LYS A 60 -0.13 17.63 -3.38
C LYS A 60 0.56 16.38 -2.83
N ALA A 61 1.87 16.42 -2.65
CA ALA A 61 2.63 15.30 -2.08
C ALA A 61 2.25 15.06 -0.60
N PHE A 62 2.07 16.13 0.19
CA PHE A 62 1.58 16.04 1.57
C PHE A 62 0.14 15.53 1.66
N GLN A 63 -0.77 16.11 0.88
CA GLN A 63 -2.19 15.71 0.89
C GLN A 63 -2.39 14.24 0.48
N SER A 64 -1.53 13.72 -0.40
CA SER A 64 -1.58 12.33 -0.84
C SER A 64 -0.84 11.34 0.08
N LEU A 65 -0.19 11.80 1.15
CA LEU A 65 0.64 10.94 2.01
C LEU A 65 -0.17 9.83 2.68
N LEU A 66 -1.27 10.17 3.37
CA LEU A 66 -2.12 9.18 4.06
C LEU A 66 -2.71 8.15 3.10
N ALA A 67 -3.18 8.61 1.92
CA ALA A 67 -3.70 7.71 0.89
C ALA A 67 -2.64 6.73 0.37
N LYS A 68 -1.39 7.19 0.21
CA LYS A 68 -0.27 6.33 -0.18
C LYS A 68 0.13 5.34 0.91
N ILE A 69 0.14 5.77 2.18
CA ILE A 69 0.37 4.89 3.32
C ILE A 69 -0.69 3.78 3.33
N ARG A 70 -1.97 4.13 3.22
CA ARG A 70 -3.06 3.13 3.17
C ARG A 70 -2.88 2.17 2.01
N LYS A 71 -2.57 2.68 0.81
CA LYS A 71 -2.32 1.84 -0.37
C LYS A 71 -1.16 0.88 -0.12
N ARG A 72 -0.07 1.36 0.46
CA ARG A 72 1.10 0.51 0.76
C ARG A 72 0.78 -0.57 1.77
N ILE A 73 0.00 -0.26 2.82
CA ILE A 73 -0.48 -1.27 3.76
C ILE A 73 -1.27 -2.36 3.02
N LEU A 74 -2.22 -1.97 2.16
CA LEU A 74 -3.02 -2.91 1.38
C LEU A 74 -2.17 -3.76 0.40
N ASP A 75 -1.12 -3.18 -0.17
CA ASP A 75 -0.20 -3.89 -1.06
C ASP A 75 0.65 -4.91 -0.27
N MET A 76 1.04 -4.59 0.97
CA MET A 76 1.80 -5.47 1.86
C MET A 76 0.96 -6.61 2.45
N THR A 77 -0.32 -6.37 2.74
CA THR A 77 -1.24 -7.38 3.30
C THR A 77 -2.02 -8.15 2.25
N SER A 78 -1.99 -7.69 1.00
CA SER A 78 -2.65 -8.38 -0.12
C SER A 78 -2.09 -9.79 -0.34
N PRO A 79 -2.97 -10.80 -0.50
CA PRO A 79 -2.55 -12.12 -0.93
C PRO A 79 -1.80 -12.06 -2.27
N GLN A 80 -0.67 -12.76 -2.37
CA GLN A 80 0.08 -12.85 -3.63
C GLN A 80 -0.68 -13.68 -4.68
N VAL A 81 -1.49 -14.65 -4.24
CA VAL A 81 -2.35 -15.46 -5.10
C VAL A 81 -3.76 -14.86 -5.06
N LYS A 82 -4.26 -14.43 -6.22
CA LYS A 82 -5.60 -13.84 -6.38
C LYS A 82 -6.36 -14.60 -7.48
N GLN A 83 -7.69 -14.67 -7.34
CA GLN A 83 -8.54 -15.15 -8.43
C GLN A 83 -8.46 -14.20 -9.63
N VAL A 84 -8.55 -14.77 -10.82
CA VAL A 84 -8.44 -14.07 -12.12
C VAL A 84 -9.52 -14.57 -13.07
N ILE A 85 -9.90 -13.73 -14.04
CA ILE A 85 -10.80 -14.10 -15.13
C ILE A 85 -9.94 -14.45 -16.35
N ASN A 86 -10.03 -15.69 -16.84
CA ASN A 86 -9.32 -16.10 -18.05
C ASN A 86 -10.06 -15.61 -19.30
N GLY A 87 -9.53 -14.56 -19.94
CA GLY A 87 -10.05 -14.01 -21.20
C GLY A 87 -9.34 -14.51 -22.47
N THR A 88 -8.39 -15.45 -22.35
CA THR A 88 -7.54 -15.89 -23.48
C THR A 88 -8.19 -16.99 -24.33
N GLY A 89 -9.21 -17.67 -23.80
CA GLY A 89 -9.79 -18.88 -24.41
C GLY A 89 -8.92 -20.13 -24.25
N VAL A 90 -7.72 -20.04 -23.65
CA VAL A 90 -6.86 -21.20 -23.39
C VAL A 90 -7.38 -21.98 -22.19
N ILE A 91 -7.82 -23.22 -22.40
CA ILE A 91 -8.42 -24.07 -21.35
C ILE A 91 -7.37 -24.47 -20.29
N LEU A 92 -6.19 -24.94 -20.70
CA LEU A 92 -5.10 -25.33 -19.81
C LEU A 92 -4.03 -24.24 -19.75
N HIS A 93 -4.24 -23.25 -18.88
CA HIS A 93 -3.36 -22.09 -18.79
C HIS A 93 -2.31 -22.27 -17.68
N THR A 94 -1.05 -22.56 -18.05
CA THR A 94 0.03 -22.83 -17.09
C THR A 94 0.32 -21.68 -16.13
N ASN A 95 0.22 -20.43 -16.60
CA ASN A 95 0.41 -19.25 -15.74
C ASN A 95 -0.80 -18.91 -14.85
N LEU A 96 -1.96 -19.53 -15.06
CA LEU A 96 -3.20 -19.28 -14.28
C LEU A 96 -3.64 -20.53 -13.49
N GLY A 97 -2.74 -21.48 -13.25
CA GLY A 97 -3.04 -22.65 -12.42
C GLY A 97 -3.64 -23.86 -13.15
N ARG A 98 -3.54 -23.92 -14.48
CA ARG A 98 -3.98 -25.04 -15.33
C ARG A 98 -5.48 -25.32 -15.20
N ALA A 99 -5.87 -26.49 -14.70
CA ALA A 99 -7.26 -26.91 -14.60
C ALA A 99 -7.84 -26.46 -13.25
N PRO A 100 -8.95 -25.70 -13.25
CA PRO A 100 -9.64 -25.35 -12.01
C PRO A 100 -10.21 -26.61 -11.34
N ILE A 101 -10.11 -26.67 -10.01
CA ILE A 101 -10.70 -27.76 -9.22
C ILE A 101 -12.19 -27.48 -9.08
N ALA A 102 -13.02 -28.50 -9.33
CA ALA A 102 -14.46 -28.38 -9.15
C ALA A 102 -14.82 -28.15 -7.66
N PRO A 103 -15.88 -27.38 -7.35
CA PRO A 103 -16.18 -26.94 -5.98
C PRO A 103 -16.34 -28.08 -4.96
N GLU A 104 -16.88 -29.22 -5.39
CA GLU A 104 -17.05 -30.40 -4.54
C GLU A 104 -15.69 -30.98 -4.09
N GLN A 105 -14.76 -31.13 -5.02
CA GLN A 105 -13.42 -31.65 -4.77
C GLN A 105 -12.60 -30.68 -3.92
N ALA A 106 -12.74 -29.37 -4.14
CA ALA A 106 -12.07 -28.36 -3.33
C ALA A 106 -12.49 -28.43 -1.85
N ARG A 107 -13.78 -28.65 -1.57
CA ARG A 107 -14.30 -28.81 -0.19
C ARG A 107 -13.72 -30.04 0.51
N ARG A 108 -13.61 -31.18 -0.19
CA ARG A 108 -13.04 -32.41 0.38
C ARG A 108 -11.55 -32.30 0.75
N ILE A 109 -10.80 -31.40 0.11
CA ILE A 109 -9.37 -31.18 0.40
C ILE A 109 -9.17 -30.20 1.57
N SER A 110 -10.17 -29.37 1.88
CA SER A 110 -10.10 -28.39 2.97
C SER A 110 -10.50 -28.92 4.36
N GLU A 111 -10.98 -30.17 4.43
CA GLU A 111 -11.26 -30.91 5.67
C GLU A 111 -9.99 -31.59 6.21
#